data_AF-A0A7U9MQX6-F1
#
_entry.id   AF-A0A7U9MQX6-F1
#
_cell.length_a   1.000
_cell.length_b   1.000
_cell.length_c   1.000
_cell.angle_alpha   90.00
_cell.angle_beta   90.00
_cell.angle_gamma   90.00
#
_symmetry.space_group_name_H-M   'P 1'
#
loop_
_entity.id
_entity.type
_entity.pdbx_description
1 polymer ?
#
loop_
_entity_poly.entity_id
_entity_poly.type
_entity_poly.pdbx_seq_one_letter_code
_entity_poly.pdbx_strand_id
1 'polypeptide(L)'
;MWATGGATTGALIEDPYFEANIKGAIRAGIPVGVYFFTQAVNTVEAVEEASMVTALCKDYKITYPVFIDVEGLGGSGRADGLDVETRTAVSKAFCATMESAGYRAGVYSSRNWLNDMLDMNELRDYIVWLAEYRDVPIYQGYYHMWQYTSKGSVDGIEGNVDFNLSYLRIEDTASPILLEEEPEEQEGEGEEGEAETQEAVPEDEITEPNPIQGAENAEW
;
A
#
# COMPACT_ATOMS: atom_id res chain seq x y z
N MET A 1 2.77 0.28 0.72
CA MET A 1 2.82 0.19 -0.75
C MET A 1 1.53 0.80 -1.28
N TRP A 2 1.61 1.94 -1.97
CA TRP A 2 0.49 2.84 -2.31
C TRP A 2 -0.16 2.46 -3.65
N ALA A 3 -1.49 2.59 -3.75
CA ALA A 3 -2.26 2.82 -4.99
C ALA A 3 -3.49 3.69 -4.61
N THR A 4 -3.92 4.63 -5.46
CA THR A 4 -5.00 5.59 -5.13
C THR A 4 -6.19 5.52 -6.09
N GLY A 5 -7.40 5.60 -5.55
CA GLY A 5 -8.55 6.12 -6.29
C GLY A 5 -8.37 7.62 -6.52
N GLY A 6 -8.53 8.09 -7.75
CA GLY A 6 -8.45 9.49 -8.13
C GLY A 6 -9.53 10.32 -7.45
N ALA A 7 -9.09 11.23 -6.57
CA ALA A 7 -9.91 12.05 -5.67
C ALA A 7 -11.11 12.78 -6.30
N THR A 8 -11.02 13.14 -7.58
CA THR A 8 -12.03 13.99 -8.26
C THR A 8 -12.85 13.28 -9.34
N THR A 9 -12.32 12.22 -9.95
CA THR A 9 -12.95 11.55 -11.10
C THR A 9 -13.41 10.13 -10.79
N GLY A 10 -12.98 9.52 -9.68
CA GLY A 10 -13.12 8.09 -9.44
C GLY A 10 -12.25 7.23 -10.37
N ALA A 11 -11.33 7.85 -11.13
CA ALA A 11 -10.39 7.12 -11.96
C ALA A 11 -9.42 6.34 -11.08
N LEU A 12 -9.15 5.09 -11.42
CA LEU A 12 -8.19 4.26 -10.71
C LEU A 12 -6.76 4.69 -11.09
N ILE A 13 -5.95 5.10 -10.11
CA ILE A 13 -4.59 5.62 -10.31
C ILE A 13 -3.59 4.70 -9.60
N GLU A 14 -2.66 4.15 -10.36
CA GLU A 14 -1.54 3.40 -9.81
C GLU A 14 -0.49 4.37 -9.25
N ASP A 15 0.13 4.03 -8.13
CA ASP A 15 1.29 4.76 -7.62
C ASP A 15 2.47 4.60 -8.59
N PRO A 16 3.14 5.70 -8.99
CA PRO A 16 4.24 5.62 -9.95
C PRO A 16 5.45 4.81 -9.43
N TYR A 17 5.57 4.62 -8.12
CA TYR A 17 6.60 3.82 -7.47
C TYR A 17 6.08 2.42 -7.06
N PHE A 18 4.86 2.03 -7.44
CA PHE A 18 4.30 0.73 -7.09
C PHE A 18 5.19 -0.41 -7.60
N GLU A 19 5.56 -0.41 -8.87
CA GLU A 19 6.37 -1.51 -9.40
C GLU A 19 7.79 -1.54 -8.80
N ALA A 20 8.39 -0.37 -8.58
CA ALA A 20 9.75 -0.26 -8.06
C ALA A 20 9.83 -0.74 -6.60
N ASN A 21 8.94 -0.26 -5.72
CA ASN A 21 9.01 -0.59 -4.29
C ASN A 21 8.63 -2.05 -4.02
N ILE A 22 7.68 -2.63 -4.76
CA ILE A 22 7.24 -4.01 -4.52
C ILE A 22 8.35 -4.99 -4.91
N LYS A 23 8.98 -4.77 -6.06
CA LYS A 23 10.13 -5.56 -6.51
C LYS A 23 11.31 -5.40 -5.58
N GLY A 24 11.58 -4.18 -5.11
CA GLY A 24 12.65 -3.91 -4.14
C GLY A 24 12.45 -4.66 -2.82
N ALA A 25 11.26 -4.57 -2.23
CA ALA A 25 10.92 -5.24 -0.98
C ALA A 25 11.00 -6.78 -1.12
N ILE A 26 10.45 -7.34 -2.20
CA ILE A 26 10.51 -8.79 -2.47
C ILE A 26 11.96 -9.26 -2.61
N ARG A 27 12.80 -8.55 -3.39
CA ARG A 27 14.23 -8.90 -3.53
C ARG A 27 14.98 -8.85 -2.21
N ALA A 28 14.60 -7.93 -1.31
CA ALA A 28 15.17 -7.82 0.02
C ALA A 28 14.62 -8.86 1.03
N GLY A 29 13.70 -9.74 0.61
CA GLY A 29 13.06 -10.72 1.49
C GLY A 29 12.09 -10.11 2.52
N ILE A 30 11.67 -8.86 2.31
CA ILE A 30 10.75 -8.14 3.19
C ILE A 30 9.31 -8.56 2.87
N PRO A 31 8.50 -8.98 3.86
CA PRO A 31 7.09 -9.26 3.66
C PRO A 31 6.35 -8.05 3.09
N VAL A 32 5.58 -8.26 2.02
CA VAL A 32 4.87 -7.20 1.30
C VAL A 32 3.37 -7.24 1.56
N GLY A 33 2.80 -6.08 1.89
CA GLY A 33 1.37 -5.79 1.89
C GLY A 33 1.08 -4.55 1.06
N VAL A 34 -0.19 -4.36 0.70
CA VAL A 34 -0.65 -3.27 -0.18
C VAL A 34 -1.79 -2.54 0.50
N TYR A 35 -1.97 -1.26 0.23
CA TYR A 35 -3.20 -0.58 0.57
C TYR A 35 -3.74 0.18 -0.63
N PHE A 36 -5.04 0.45 -0.62
CA PHE A 36 -5.72 1.23 -1.63
C PHE A 36 -6.53 2.34 -0.98
N PHE A 37 -6.19 3.58 -1.27
CA PHE A 37 -6.94 4.75 -0.82
C PHE A 37 -8.25 4.84 -1.60
N THR A 38 -9.36 4.56 -0.92
CA THR A 38 -10.67 4.45 -1.58
C THR A 38 -11.29 5.81 -1.82
N GLN A 39 -11.96 5.95 -2.96
CA GLN A 39 -12.91 7.03 -3.23
C GLN A 39 -14.25 6.47 -3.72
N ALA A 40 -14.50 5.18 -3.47
CA ALA A 40 -15.73 4.49 -3.82
C ALA A 40 -16.91 5.05 -3.03
N VAL A 41 -17.98 5.38 -3.75
CA VAL A 41 -19.23 5.89 -3.14
C VAL A 41 -20.33 4.83 -3.01
N ASN A 42 -20.04 3.60 -3.47
CA ASN A 42 -20.94 2.46 -3.41
C ASN A 42 -20.15 1.15 -3.55
N THR A 43 -20.81 0.01 -3.32
CA THR A 43 -20.18 -1.32 -3.34
C THR A 43 -19.72 -1.76 -4.73
N VAL A 44 -20.29 -1.24 -5.81
CA VAL A 44 -19.83 -1.57 -7.17
C VAL A 44 -18.45 -0.97 -7.40
N GLU A 45 -18.26 0.32 -7.07
CA GLU A 45 -16.95 0.98 -7.15
C GLU A 45 -15.93 0.29 -6.23
N ALA A 46 -16.34 -0.14 -5.03
CA ALA A 46 -15.45 -0.89 -4.12
C ALA A 46 -14.93 -2.21 -4.74
N VAL A 47 -15.78 -2.91 -5.51
CA VAL A 47 -15.40 -4.12 -6.24
C VAL A 47 -14.48 -3.80 -7.41
N GLU A 48 -14.68 -2.67 -8.10
CA GLU A 48 -13.79 -2.19 -9.17
C GLU A 48 -12.40 -1.85 -8.62
N GLU A 49 -12.33 -1.13 -7.50
CA GLU A 49 -11.09 -0.83 -6.78
C GLU A 49 -10.37 -2.13 -6.36
N ALA A 50 -11.07 -3.07 -5.72
CA ALA A 50 -10.49 -4.36 -5.32
C ALA A 50 -10.03 -5.21 -6.52
N SER A 51 -10.74 -5.14 -7.65
CA SER A 51 -10.37 -5.86 -8.87
C SER A 51 -9.08 -5.30 -9.48
N MET A 52 -8.88 -3.99 -9.44
CA MET A 52 -7.62 -3.36 -9.84
C MET A 52 -6.47 -3.80 -8.94
N VAL A 53 -6.66 -3.74 -7.62
CA VAL A 53 -5.63 -4.15 -6.66
C VAL A 53 -5.25 -5.62 -6.88
N THR A 54 -6.25 -6.48 -7.12
CA THR A 54 -6.02 -7.89 -7.48
C THR A 54 -5.18 -8.02 -8.76
N ALA A 55 -5.49 -7.24 -9.79
CA ALA A 55 -4.76 -7.27 -11.06
C ALA A 55 -3.31 -6.80 -10.93
N LEU A 56 -3.05 -5.79 -10.08
CA LEU A 56 -1.70 -5.32 -9.76
C LEU A 56 -0.90 -6.32 -8.91
N CYS A 57 -1.57 -7.00 -7.98
CA CYS A 57 -0.92 -7.90 -7.03
C CYS A 57 -0.63 -9.30 -7.59
N LYS A 58 -1.34 -9.73 -8.64
CA LYS A 58 -1.34 -11.14 -9.11
C LYS A 58 0.05 -11.70 -9.46
N ASP A 59 0.97 -10.84 -9.91
CA ASP A 59 2.31 -11.24 -10.37
C ASP A 59 3.36 -11.14 -9.24
N TYR A 60 2.93 -10.81 -8.01
CA TYR A 60 3.80 -10.60 -6.86
C TYR A 60 3.43 -11.49 -5.68
N LYS A 61 4.44 -11.88 -4.90
CA LYS A 61 4.24 -12.65 -3.67
C LYS A 61 3.80 -11.72 -2.53
N ILE A 62 2.49 -11.52 -2.40
CA ILE A 62 1.89 -10.75 -1.31
C ILE A 62 1.76 -11.63 -0.07
N THR A 63 2.58 -11.39 0.96
CA THR A 63 2.65 -12.19 2.20
C THR A 63 2.06 -11.47 3.40
N TYR A 64 1.56 -10.26 3.19
CA TYR A 64 1.02 -9.39 4.20
C TYR A 64 -0.32 -8.82 3.69
N PRO A 65 -1.26 -8.39 4.57
CA PRO A 65 -2.61 -8.09 4.12
C PRO A 65 -2.71 -6.93 3.14
N VAL A 66 -3.81 -6.93 2.39
CA VAL A 66 -4.25 -5.81 1.56
C VAL A 66 -5.27 -4.98 2.34
N PHE A 67 -5.04 -3.68 2.46
CA PHE A 67 -5.90 -2.78 3.21
C PHE A 67 -6.71 -1.87 2.28
N ILE A 68 -7.99 -1.68 2.59
CA ILE A 68 -8.70 -0.48 2.14
C ILE A 68 -8.36 0.65 3.11
N ASP A 69 -7.84 1.74 2.56
CA ASP A 69 -7.54 2.96 3.30
C ASP A 69 -8.75 3.90 3.18
N VAL A 70 -9.43 4.08 4.31
CA VAL A 70 -10.70 4.80 4.44
C VAL A 70 -10.47 6.08 5.23
N GLU A 71 -10.25 7.18 4.53
CA GLU A 71 -10.05 8.50 5.12
C GLU A 71 -10.77 9.58 4.30
N GLY A 72 -10.83 10.80 4.85
CA GLY A 72 -11.46 11.94 4.20
C GLY A 72 -10.43 12.91 3.62
N LEU A 73 -10.80 13.59 2.53
CA LEU A 73 -9.98 14.62 1.87
C LEU A 73 -10.45 16.04 2.24
N GLY A 74 -10.82 16.26 3.50
CA GLY A 74 -11.17 17.60 4.00
C GLY A 74 -12.41 18.22 3.34
N GLY A 75 -13.35 17.41 2.88
CA GLY A 75 -14.58 17.81 2.20
C GLY A 75 -14.48 17.89 0.67
N SER A 76 -13.33 17.54 0.10
CA SER A 76 -13.10 17.56 -1.36
C SER A 76 -13.19 16.17 -2.01
N GLY A 77 -13.20 15.10 -1.21
CA GLY A 77 -13.26 13.72 -1.70
C GLY A 77 -14.68 13.29 -2.05
N ARG A 78 -14.80 12.37 -3.02
CA ARG A 78 -16.09 11.76 -3.40
C ARG A 78 -16.72 10.99 -2.24
N ALA A 79 -15.89 10.35 -1.42
CA ALA A 79 -16.30 9.52 -0.30
C ALA A 79 -16.49 10.27 1.04
N ASP A 80 -16.13 11.56 1.11
CA ASP A 80 -16.15 12.34 2.35
C ASP A 80 -17.57 12.45 2.94
N GLY A 81 -18.56 12.60 2.07
CA GLY A 81 -19.97 12.79 2.45
C GLY A 81 -20.77 11.51 2.69
N LEU A 82 -20.16 10.33 2.63
CA LEU A 82 -20.87 9.07 2.85
C LEU A 82 -21.38 8.95 4.29
N ASP A 83 -22.54 8.32 4.48
CA ASP A 83 -22.96 7.87 5.79
C ASP A 83 -22.18 6.61 6.24
N VAL A 84 -22.27 6.31 7.54
CA VAL A 84 -21.57 5.18 8.18
C VAL A 84 -21.94 3.85 7.53
N GLU A 85 -23.24 3.64 7.22
CA GLU A 85 -23.74 2.41 6.63
C GLU A 85 -23.12 2.16 5.25
N THR A 86 -23.14 3.17 4.38
CA THR A 86 -22.60 3.10 3.02
C THR A 86 -21.09 2.92 3.05
N ARG A 87 -20.38 3.67 3.89
CA ARG A 87 -18.91 3.54 4.03
C ARG A 87 -18.50 2.17 4.56
N THR A 88 -19.26 1.62 5.50
CA THR A 88 -19.06 0.27 6.04
C THR A 88 -19.30 -0.78 4.95
N ALA A 89 -20.38 -0.63 4.17
CA ALA A 89 -20.69 -1.54 3.07
C ALA A 89 -19.61 -1.51 1.97
N VAL A 90 -19.08 -0.34 1.62
CA VAL A 90 -17.93 -0.17 0.70
C VAL A 90 -16.71 -0.92 1.23
N SER A 91 -16.34 -0.68 2.49
CA SER A 91 -15.17 -1.31 3.12
C SER A 91 -15.28 -2.84 3.14
N LYS A 92 -16.47 -3.34 3.48
CA LYS A 92 -16.80 -4.76 3.51
C LYS A 92 -16.78 -5.39 2.13
N ALA A 93 -17.32 -4.71 1.11
CA ALA A 93 -17.32 -5.19 -0.27
C ALA A 93 -15.89 -5.32 -0.80
N PHE A 94 -15.04 -4.31 -0.60
CA PHE A 94 -13.63 -4.37 -0.98
C PHE A 94 -12.93 -5.56 -0.30
N CYS A 95 -13.05 -5.68 1.03
CA CYS A 95 -12.40 -6.75 1.78
C CYS A 95 -12.86 -8.14 1.35
N ALA A 96 -14.17 -8.34 1.17
CA ALA A 96 -14.73 -9.60 0.69
C ALA A 96 -14.24 -9.98 -0.72
N THR A 97 -14.08 -9.00 -1.61
CA THR A 97 -13.52 -9.23 -2.96
C THR A 97 -12.06 -9.63 -2.89
N MET A 98 -11.25 -8.97 -2.06
CA MET A 98 -9.85 -9.33 -1.85
C MET A 98 -9.68 -10.74 -1.26
N GLU A 99 -10.50 -11.10 -0.27
CA GLU A 99 -10.51 -12.46 0.31
C GLU A 99 -10.94 -13.52 -0.71
N SER A 100 -11.93 -13.21 -1.54
CA SER A 100 -12.37 -14.09 -2.63
C SER A 100 -11.26 -14.31 -3.68
N ALA A 101 -10.35 -13.34 -3.84
CA ALA A 101 -9.17 -13.44 -4.69
C ALA A 101 -7.97 -14.13 -4.00
N GLY A 102 -8.11 -14.57 -2.74
CA GLY A 102 -7.09 -15.32 -2.01
C GLY A 102 -6.14 -14.46 -1.17
N TYR A 103 -6.44 -13.17 -0.98
CA TYR A 103 -5.64 -12.27 -0.15
C TYR A 103 -6.28 -12.07 1.23
N ARG A 104 -5.46 -11.95 2.27
CA ARG A 104 -5.94 -11.45 3.56
C ARG A 104 -6.27 -9.97 3.41
N ALA A 105 -7.43 -9.54 3.91
CA ALA A 105 -7.88 -8.16 3.75
C ALA A 105 -8.15 -7.46 5.09
N GLY A 106 -8.11 -6.13 5.07
CA GLY A 106 -8.36 -5.31 6.24
C GLY A 106 -8.74 -3.88 5.92
N VAL A 107 -9.10 -3.15 6.96
CA VAL A 107 -9.40 -1.71 6.91
C VAL A 107 -8.31 -0.96 7.66
N TYR A 108 -7.79 0.08 7.02
CA TYR A 108 -6.97 1.10 7.64
C TYR A 108 -7.80 2.38 7.81
N SER A 109 -7.72 2.98 9.00
CA SER A 109 -8.26 4.32 9.22
C SER A 109 -7.76 4.91 10.55
N SER A 110 -7.95 6.22 10.71
CA SER A 110 -7.66 6.92 11.97
C SER A 110 -8.62 6.52 13.09
N ARG A 111 -8.19 6.67 14.35
CA ARG A 111 -8.99 6.37 15.54
C ARG A 111 -10.40 6.99 15.49
N ASN A 112 -10.51 8.25 15.09
CA ASN A 112 -11.80 8.95 15.05
C ASN A 112 -12.71 8.31 13.98
N TRP A 113 -12.17 8.00 12.81
CA TRP A 113 -12.92 7.35 11.75
C TRP A 113 -13.36 5.93 12.11
N LEU A 114 -12.51 5.14 12.75
CA LEU A 114 -12.88 3.81 13.24
C LEU A 114 -13.97 3.84 14.33
N ASN A 115 -14.12 4.94 15.07
CA ASN A 115 -15.20 5.08 16.07
C ASN A 115 -16.49 5.65 15.49
N ASP A 116 -16.36 6.64 14.61
CA ASP A 116 -17.47 7.54 14.28
C ASP A 116 -17.94 7.39 12.83
N MET A 117 -17.10 6.85 11.94
CA MET A 117 -17.35 6.82 10.50
C MET A 117 -17.56 5.41 9.94
N LEU A 118 -17.31 4.36 10.72
CA LEU A 118 -17.42 2.95 10.36
C LEU A 118 -18.14 2.16 11.46
N ASP A 119 -18.99 1.21 11.08
CA ASP A 119 -19.50 0.20 12.02
C ASP A 119 -18.52 -0.96 12.12
N MET A 120 -17.67 -0.91 13.15
CA MET A 120 -16.64 -1.93 13.36
C MET A 120 -17.20 -3.29 13.76
N ASN A 121 -18.46 -3.41 14.18
CA ASN A 121 -19.07 -4.72 14.41
C ASN A 121 -19.30 -5.47 13.09
N GLU A 122 -19.61 -4.75 12.02
CA GLU A 122 -19.77 -5.32 10.68
C GLU A 122 -18.45 -5.72 10.02
N LEU A 123 -17.34 -5.15 10.51
CA LEU A 123 -15.99 -5.34 9.99
C LEU A 123 -15.10 -6.20 10.90
N ARG A 124 -15.67 -6.78 11.97
CA ARG A 124 -14.93 -7.49 13.03
C ARG A 124 -14.12 -8.71 12.57
N ASP A 125 -14.49 -9.28 11.42
CA ASP A 125 -13.83 -10.47 10.86
C ASP A 125 -12.61 -10.08 10.00
N TYR A 126 -12.43 -8.79 9.69
CA TYR A 126 -11.31 -8.28 8.92
C TYR A 126 -10.18 -7.75 9.81
N ILE A 127 -9.01 -7.59 9.19
CA ILE A 127 -7.84 -7.02 9.86
C ILE A 127 -8.05 -5.53 10.04
N VAL A 128 -7.67 -5.01 11.20
CA VAL A 128 -7.81 -3.57 11.53
C VAL A 128 -6.42 -2.98 11.71
N TRP A 129 -6.11 -1.98 10.91
CA TRP A 129 -4.91 -1.17 11.00
C TRP A 129 -5.29 0.23 11.49
N LEU A 130 -4.99 0.48 12.77
CA LEU A 130 -5.33 1.72 13.46
C LEU A 130 -4.25 2.78 13.20
N ALA A 131 -4.64 3.98 12.77
CA ALA A 131 -3.79 5.16 12.88
C ALA A 131 -4.12 5.97 14.14
N GLU A 132 -3.15 6.08 15.05
CA GLU A 132 -3.29 6.86 16.28
C GLU A 132 -1.91 7.32 16.77
N TYR A 133 -1.51 8.55 16.46
CA TYR A 133 -0.17 9.05 16.74
C TYR A 133 0.03 9.41 18.22
N ARG A 134 0.34 8.39 19.04
CA ARG A 134 0.45 8.48 20.51
C ARG A 134 1.50 7.52 21.06
N ASP A 135 1.88 7.69 22.32
CA ASP A 135 2.74 6.70 23.00
C ASP A 135 1.95 5.43 23.39
N VAL A 136 0.65 5.58 23.68
CA VAL A 136 -0.27 4.49 24.03
C VAL A 136 -1.63 4.78 23.38
N PRO A 137 -2.16 3.86 22.55
CA PRO A 137 -3.49 4.00 21.95
C PRO A 137 -4.59 4.05 23.01
N ILE A 138 -5.58 4.92 22.79
CA ILE A 138 -6.81 4.96 23.59
C ILE A 138 -8.01 4.37 22.83
N TYR A 139 -7.84 3.95 21.58
CA TYR A 139 -8.83 3.15 20.86
C TYR A 139 -9.23 1.90 21.67
N GLN A 140 -10.55 1.71 21.85
CA GLN A 140 -11.08 0.61 22.67
C GLN A 140 -11.39 -0.65 21.85
N GLY A 141 -11.48 -0.51 20.52
CA GLY A 141 -11.67 -1.65 19.62
C GLY A 141 -10.40 -2.48 19.47
N TYR A 142 -10.57 -3.72 19.01
CA TYR A 142 -9.43 -4.58 18.71
C TYR A 142 -8.75 -4.14 17.41
N TYR A 143 -7.41 -4.14 17.40
CA TYR A 143 -6.61 -3.83 16.22
C TYR A 143 -5.44 -4.79 16.10
N HIS A 144 -4.99 -4.97 14.87
CA HIS A 144 -3.94 -5.92 14.50
C HIS A 144 -2.63 -5.23 14.13
N MET A 145 -2.74 -3.97 13.71
CA MET A 145 -1.62 -3.10 13.39
C MET A 145 -1.90 -1.70 13.91
N TRP A 146 -0.84 -0.99 14.24
CA TRP A 146 -0.92 0.37 14.75
C TRP A 146 0.13 1.26 14.11
N GLN A 147 -0.31 2.28 13.37
CA GLN A 147 0.51 3.38 12.90
C GLN A 147 0.64 4.42 14.02
N TYR A 148 1.82 4.52 14.62
CA TYR A 148 2.05 5.34 15.81
C TYR A 148 2.75 6.67 15.51
N THR A 149 3.29 6.85 14.30
CA THR A 149 3.84 8.13 13.85
C THR A 149 3.90 8.19 12.33
N SER A 150 3.72 9.39 11.78
CA SER A 150 3.99 9.75 10.38
C SER A 150 5.27 10.55 10.20
N LYS A 151 6.13 10.58 11.23
CA LYS A 151 7.35 11.40 11.30
C LYS A 151 8.59 10.54 11.58
N GLY A 152 8.54 9.27 11.20
CA GLY A 152 9.70 8.39 11.24
C GLY A 152 10.75 8.82 10.20
N SER A 153 11.95 8.31 10.37
CA SER A 153 13.06 8.51 9.43
C SER A 153 13.81 7.19 9.28
N VAL A 154 14.11 6.82 8.04
CA VAL A 154 14.82 5.60 7.67
C VAL A 154 15.97 6.00 6.76
N ASP A 155 17.17 5.51 7.06
CA ASP A 155 18.33 5.74 6.21
C ASP A 155 18.06 5.27 4.78
N GLY A 156 18.28 6.16 3.81
CA GLY A 156 18.03 5.89 2.39
C GLY A 156 16.63 6.28 1.91
N ILE A 157 15.76 6.83 2.76
CA ILE A 157 14.49 7.44 2.34
C ILE A 157 14.53 8.93 2.69
N GLU A 158 14.31 9.78 1.69
CA GLU A 158 14.15 11.21 1.91
C GLU A 158 12.73 11.53 2.40
N GLY A 159 12.62 12.43 3.40
CA GLY A 159 11.35 12.82 3.98
C GLY A 159 10.89 11.96 5.17
N ASN A 160 9.62 12.12 5.54
CA ASN A 160 9.04 11.42 6.67
C ASN A 160 8.48 10.05 6.25
N VAL A 161 8.58 9.08 7.15
CA VAL A 161 8.09 7.71 6.95
C VAL A 161 7.11 7.33 8.05
N ASP A 162 6.01 6.70 7.68
CA ASP A 162 5.05 6.15 8.62
C ASP A 162 5.61 4.91 9.33
N PHE A 163 5.65 4.92 10.67
CA PHE A 163 6.06 3.77 11.44
C PHE A 163 4.88 3.04 12.07
N ASN A 164 4.97 1.72 12.01
CA ASN A 164 3.90 0.81 12.37
C ASN A 164 4.42 -0.27 13.31
N LEU A 165 3.60 -0.62 14.30
CA LEU A 165 3.74 -1.85 15.07
C LEU A 165 2.73 -2.86 14.54
N SER A 166 3.23 -4.02 14.15
CA SER A 166 2.39 -5.14 13.72
C SER A 166 2.31 -6.21 14.80
N TYR A 167 1.10 -6.65 15.11
CA TYR A 167 0.82 -7.80 15.95
C TYR A 167 0.41 -9.02 15.12
N LEU A 168 0.47 -8.89 13.78
CA LEU A 168 0.21 -10.00 12.89
C LEU A 168 1.40 -10.95 12.87
N ARG A 169 1.09 -12.24 12.82
CA ARG A 169 2.12 -13.22 12.48
C ARG A 169 2.53 -13.00 11.02
N ILE A 170 3.81 -12.73 10.83
CA ILE A 170 4.45 -12.85 9.52
C ILE A 170 4.59 -14.35 9.27
N GLU A 171 3.92 -14.86 8.25
CA GLU A 171 4.10 -16.26 7.84
C GLU A 171 5.47 -16.40 7.18
N ASP A 172 6.22 -17.40 7.63
CA ASP A 172 7.64 -17.57 7.32
C ASP A 172 7.86 -17.68 5.80
N THR A 173 8.67 -16.78 5.24
CA THR A 173 8.89 -16.65 3.80
C THR A 173 9.94 -17.61 3.24
N ALA A 174 10.55 -18.44 4.08
CA ALA A 174 11.59 -19.38 3.70
C ALA A 174 11.03 -20.65 3.02
N SER A 175 10.65 -20.53 1.76
CA SER A 175 11.02 -21.57 0.78
C SER A 175 12.29 -21.09 0.10
N PRO A 176 13.39 -21.85 0.11
CA PRO A 176 14.59 -21.46 -0.62
C PRO A 176 14.20 -21.34 -2.09
N ILE A 177 14.40 -20.13 -2.64
CA ILE A 177 14.48 -19.94 -4.07
C ILE A 177 15.68 -20.80 -4.47
N LEU A 178 15.44 -21.92 -5.16
CA LEU A 178 16.47 -22.52 -5.98
C LEU A 178 16.76 -21.48 -7.06
N LEU A 179 17.79 -20.66 -6.82
CA LEU A 179 18.44 -19.93 -7.88
C LEU A 179 18.94 -21.03 -8.83
N GLU A 180 18.30 -21.17 -9.98
CA GLU A 180 18.93 -21.90 -11.07
C GLU A 180 20.22 -21.13 -11.36
N GLU A 181 21.36 -21.77 -11.07
CA GLU A 181 22.66 -21.20 -11.36
C GLU A 181 22.73 -20.95 -12.87
N GLU A 182 22.92 -19.68 -13.26
CA GLU A 182 23.30 -19.30 -14.61
C GLU A 182 24.51 -20.17 -15.03
N PRO A 183 24.51 -20.79 -16.22
CA PRO A 183 25.61 -21.64 -16.62
C PRO A 183 26.89 -20.80 -16.79
N GLU A 184 28.00 -21.28 -16.25
CA GLU A 184 29.33 -20.70 -16.47
C GLU A 184 29.62 -20.59 -17.98
N GLU A 185 29.82 -19.37 -18.47
CA GLU A 185 30.42 -19.15 -19.79
C GLU A 185 31.86 -19.65 -19.78
N GLN A 186 32.14 -20.67 -20.59
CA GLN A 186 33.49 -21.14 -20.85
C GLN A 186 34.24 -20.12 -21.71
N GLU A 187 35.44 -19.78 -21.25
CA GLU A 187 36.42 -18.93 -21.96
C GLU A 187 36.68 -19.45 -23.38
N GLY A 188 36.47 -18.57 -24.37
CA GLY A 188 36.95 -18.74 -25.74
C GLY A 188 37.87 -17.59 -26.11
N GLU A 189 39.17 -17.87 -26.24
CA GLU A 189 40.16 -16.97 -26.81
C GLU A 189 39.82 -16.62 -28.28
N GLY A 190 39.91 -15.35 -28.68
CA GLY A 190 39.80 -14.98 -30.10
C GLY A 190 39.66 -13.50 -30.45
N GLU A 191 40.81 -12.83 -30.56
CA GLU A 191 41.18 -11.77 -31.52
C GLU A 191 40.60 -10.33 -31.44
N GLU A 192 41.54 -9.40 -31.64
CA GLU A 192 41.47 -7.94 -31.54
C GLU A 192 40.58 -7.29 -32.62
N GLY A 193 39.82 -6.26 -32.23
CA GLY A 193 39.07 -5.40 -33.16
C GLY A 193 38.64 -4.09 -32.50
N GLU A 194 39.39 -3.03 -32.82
CA GLU A 194 39.11 -1.58 -32.81
C GLU A 194 38.06 -0.99 -31.84
N ALA A 195 38.54 -0.07 -31.00
CA ALA A 195 37.75 0.75 -30.09
C ALA A 195 37.02 1.88 -30.83
N GLU A 196 35.68 1.89 -30.74
CA GLU A 196 34.86 3.09 -30.91
C GLU A 196 34.38 3.58 -29.54
N THR A 197 34.75 4.81 -29.22
CA THR A 197 34.29 5.54 -28.03
C THR A 197 32.83 5.96 -28.21
N GLN A 198 31.94 5.56 -27.31
CA GLN A 198 30.63 6.18 -27.13
C GLN A 198 30.60 6.96 -25.82
N GLU A 199 30.16 8.22 -25.95
CA GLU A 199 30.08 9.24 -24.92
C GLU A 199 29.12 8.88 -23.79
N ALA A 200 29.48 9.30 -22.58
CA ALA A 200 28.63 9.26 -21.40
C ALA A 200 27.37 10.12 -21.61
N VAL A 201 26.21 9.56 -21.27
CA VAL A 201 24.94 10.30 -21.18
C VAL A 201 24.95 11.10 -19.86
N PRO A 202 24.65 12.41 -19.87
CA PRO A 202 24.69 13.22 -18.66
C PRO A 202 23.52 12.89 -17.72
N GLU A 203 23.81 12.95 -16.42
CA GLU A 203 22.84 12.91 -15.33
C GLU A 203 22.03 14.22 -15.29
N ASP A 204 20.93 14.29 -16.04
CA ASP A 204 19.96 15.37 -15.89
C ASP A 204 18.93 15.00 -14.81
N GLU A 205 19.17 15.53 -13.62
CA GLU A 205 18.21 16.18 -12.71
C GLU A 205 16.79 15.58 -12.67
N ILE A 206 16.60 14.55 -11.82
CA ILE A 206 15.26 14.14 -11.37
C ILE A 206 14.76 15.21 -10.40
N THR A 207 14.10 16.26 -10.90
CA THR A 207 13.32 17.15 -10.05
C THR A 207 11.99 16.49 -9.74
N GLU A 208 11.84 15.99 -8.51
CA GLU A 208 10.59 15.42 -8.01
C GLU A 208 9.48 16.49 -7.93
N PRO A 209 8.23 16.17 -8.31
CA PRO A 209 7.09 17.02 -8.02
C PRO A 209 6.75 16.98 -6.52
N ASN A 210 6.47 18.15 -5.96
CA ASN A 210 6.08 18.34 -4.56
C ASN A 210 4.92 17.45 -4.12
N PRO A 211 4.85 17.10 -2.81
CA PRO A 211 3.70 16.41 -2.22
C PRO A 211 2.37 17.08 -2.61
N ILE A 212 1.36 16.26 -2.91
CA ILE A 212 0.00 16.75 -3.11
C ILE A 212 -0.47 17.40 -1.80
N GLN A 213 -0.62 18.73 -1.82
CA GLN A 213 -1.16 19.49 -0.70
C GLN A 213 -2.58 19.02 -0.38
N GLY A 214 -2.82 18.60 0.87
CA GLY A 214 -4.18 18.25 1.32
C GLY A 214 -4.25 17.41 2.60
N ALA A 215 -3.21 16.63 2.93
CA ALA A 215 -3.20 15.79 4.13
C ALA A 215 -2.78 16.51 5.43
N GLU A 216 -2.60 17.84 5.39
CA GLU A 216 -2.17 18.61 6.58
C GLU A 216 -3.32 18.92 7.56
N ASN A 217 -4.58 18.62 7.18
CA ASN A 217 -5.77 19.04 7.93
C ASN A 217 -6.65 17.89 8.43
N ALA A 218 -6.14 16.66 8.51
CA ALA A 218 -6.82 15.64 9.30
C ALA A 218 -6.67 16.03 10.78
N GLU A 219 -7.70 16.66 11.35
CA GLU A 219 -7.79 16.85 12.80
C GLU A 219 -7.78 15.46 13.47
N TRP A 220 -6.71 15.23 14.23
CA TRP A 220 -6.28 13.96 14.84
C TRP A 220 -7.19 13.50 16.00
#